data_AF-A0A6M1U185-F1
#
_entry.id   AF-A0A6M1U185-F1
#
_cell.length_a   1.000
_cell.length_b   1.000
_cell.length_c   1.000
_cell.angle_alpha   90.00
_cell.angle_beta   90.00
_cell.angle_gamma   90.00
#
_symmetry.space_group_name_H-M   'P 1'
#
loop_
_entity.id
_entity.type
_entity.pdbx_description
1 polymer ?
#
loop_
_entity_poly.entity_id
_entity_poly.type
_entity_poly.pdbx_seq_one_letter_code
_entity_poly.pdbx_strand_id
1 'polypeptide(L)'
;MRQIFKLQTLCWALYAIALFLIYHLLVKPAFLDGSWIALAVFIPVLALAYFIPRPAERRQVVTFTLGFLLLDRALTRLETDSLLAMLFGAAVAILVVAALAAWYGKLAGNAVLALVLVAVLANFTFNRDNLAVLNHFYVKWESERLYHGEWVDYFPITLYDVDGDGKQEIVTYGNKDELPEEEESKKPETEAERKALADKLLPLKEEPVYLYVFTWKDGHMVRVPNDRISADTMAKLQEQMPADFPGFPYYTAMDGRLVPNVQRQSYAEGMLQVGTAPYRALQLDLQNIDRLLAAKQGRMDERTGFGPQSNFRDLLITSGQISGTYDGKPFSAPTTATKLLGTMRLPDGREGLLAQGEQLSVYAVQPDGSLAEAYTLTTKQVSLANSEFIPADIDHDNTDELLVAGTPSYILEPKADGGWQILWASAEGDESFRFSNFAMVGHDTEPEIIAKAKSWVSSNPLRYVSGFRYTPDGLEQLWRVYLPLLNIQVGDVDGDKENEIIATSYDTHRLLVLKQHDLPVLPMVILLFAGLLGYGIARRFRHA
;
A
#
# COMPACT_ATOMS: atom_id res chain seq x y z
N MET A 1 42.32 -10.96 21.51
CA MET A 1 41.32 -11.25 20.46
C MET A 1 40.95 -12.74 20.30
N ARG A 2 41.89 -13.71 20.41
CA ARG A 2 41.57 -15.17 20.29
C ARG A 2 40.69 -15.79 21.40
N GLN A 3 40.37 -15.07 22.47
CA GLN A 3 39.57 -15.61 23.61
C GLN A 3 38.09 -15.14 23.65
N ILE A 4 37.68 -14.25 22.73
CA ILE A 4 36.32 -13.64 22.76
C ILE A 4 35.28 -14.54 22.05
N PHE A 5 35.71 -15.36 21.08
CA PHE A 5 34.86 -16.32 20.37
C PHE A 5 34.87 -17.71 21.03
N LYS A 6 34.33 -17.82 22.25
CA LYS A 6 33.97 -19.13 22.81
C LYS A 6 32.69 -19.63 22.14
N LEU A 7 32.55 -20.95 21.98
CA LEU A 7 31.34 -21.61 21.47
C LEU A 7 30.05 -21.09 22.14
N GLN A 8 30.14 -20.74 23.44
CA GLN A 8 29.03 -20.13 24.19
C GLN A 8 28.58 -18.76 23.65
N THR A 9 29.49 -17.89 23.21
CA THR A 9 29.12 -16.58 22.64
C THR A 9 28.31 -16.77 21.36
N LEU A 10 28.72 -17.72 20.51
CA LEU A 10 28.01 -18.06 19.28
C LEU A 10 26.60 -18.60 19.57
N CYS A 11 26.43 -19.46 20.58
CA CYS A 11 25.12 -19.96 20.98
C CYS A 11 24.17 -18.83 21.43
N TRP A 12 24.67 -17.86 22.21
CA TRP A 12 23.86 -16.70 22.62
C TRP A 12 23.51 -15.79 21.44
N ALA A 13 24.44 -15.59 20.50
CA ALA A 13 24.16 -14.81 19.29
C ALA A 13 23.11 -15.50 18.41
N LEU A 14 23.23 -16.81 18.17
CA LEU A 14 22.23 -17.59 17.44
C LEU A 14 20.87 -17.56 18.13
N TYR A 15 20.84 -17.60 19.47
CA TYR A 15 19.60 -17.47 20.22
C TYR A 15 18.98 -16.08 20.05
N ALA A 16 19.76 -15.01 20.07
CA ALA A 16 19.27 -13.65 19.81
C ALA A 16 18.71 -13.51 18.39
N ILE A 17 19.39 -14.05 17.37
CA ILE A 17 18.90 -14.08 15.98
C ILE A 17 17.58 -14.86 15.90
N ALA A 18 17.50 -16.02 16.54
CA ALA A 18 16.27 -16.79 16.57
C ALA A 18 15.13 -16.01 17.24
N LEU A 19 15.38 -15.36 18.38
CA LEU A 19 14.40 -14.51 19.05
C LEU A 19 13.91 -13.37 18.14
N PHE A 20 14.83 -12.73 17.42
CA PHE A 20 14.50 -11.67 16.48
C PHE A 20 13.55 -12.15 15.37
N LEU A 21 13.90 -13.27 14.72
CA LEU A 21 13.09 -13.86 13.64
C LEU A 21 11.73 -14.36 14.17
N ILE A 22 11.72 -15.08 15.28
CA ILE A 22 10.49 -15.60 15.90
C ILE A 22 9.56 -14.45 16.29
N TYR A 23 10.10 -13.38 16.89
CA TYR A 23 9.27 -12.25 17.31
C TYR A 23 8.64 -11.53 16.11
N HIS A 24 9.44 -11.20 15.09
CA HIS A 24 8.98 -10.38 13.97
C HIS A 24 8.21 -11.16 12.90
N LEU A 25 8.52 -12.44 12.68
CA LEU A 25 7.97 -13.23 11.57
C LEU A 25 6.96 -14.29 12.01
N LEU A 26 6.89 -14.62 13.32
CA LEU A 26 5.93 -15.60 13.84
C LEU A 26 4.97 -14.97 14.86
N VAL A 27 5.50 -14.36 15.93
CA VAL A 27 4.68 -13.84 17.02
C VAL A 27 3.88 -12.60 16.58
N LYS A 28 4.54 -11.56 16.05
CA LYS A 28 3.85 -10.33 15.63
C LYS A 28 2.77 -10.62 14.57
N PRO A 29 3.03 -11.36 13.47
CA PRO A 29 2.00 -11.75 12.50
C PRO A 29 0.84 -12.54 13.12
N ALA A 30 1.13 -13.51 14.00
CA ALA A 30 0.08 -14.27 14.67
C ALA A 30 -0.85 -13.36 15.49
N PHE A 31 -0.31 -12.36 16.20
CA PHE A 31 -1.13 -11.39 16.93
C PHE A 31 -1.90 -10.43 16.02
N LEU A 32 -1.30 -10.01 14.89
CA LEU A 32 -1.96 -9.16 13.90
C LEU A 32 -3.13 -9.87 13.23
N ASP A 33 -3.04 -11.19 13.02
CA ASP A 33 -4.07 -11.96 12.31
C ASP A 33 -5.07 -12.67 13.24
N GLY A 34 -4.58 -13.31 14.30
CA GLY A 34 -5.38 -14.14 15.22
C GLY A 34 -5.87 -13.38 16.46
N SER A 35 -5.36 -12.18 16.73
CA SER A 35 -5.78 -11.34 17.88
C SER A 35 -5.87 -12.13 19.20
N TRP A 36 -7.07 -12.37 19.72
CA TRP A 36 -7.28 -13.12 20.98
C TRP A 36 -7.00 -14.62 20.85
N ILE A 37 -7.13 -15.23 19.67
CA ILE A 37 -6.75 -16.64 19.44
C ILE A 37 -5.24 -16.79 19.59
N ALA A 38 -4.49 -15.85 19.00
CA ALA A 38 -3.04 -15.81 19.17
C ALA A 38 -2.65 -15.66 20.63
N LEU A 39 -3.35 -14.79 21.39
CA LEU A 39 -3.13 -14.67 22.84
C LEU A 39 -3.41 -15.99 23.58
N ALA A 40 -4.52 -16.66 23.28
CA ALA A 40 -4.92 -17.91 23.92
C ALA A 40 -3.92 -19.04 23.67
N VAL A 41 -3.29 -19.09 22.49
CA VAL A 41 -2.21 -20.05 22.17
C VAL A 41 -0.86 -19.61 22.73
N PHE A 42 -0.58 -18.31 22.72
CA PHE A 42 0.71 -17.75 23.15
C PHE A 42 0.95 -17.93 24.65
N ILE A 43 -0.07 -17.82 25.50
CA ILE A 43 0.07 -17.99 26.96
C ILE A 43 0.58 -19.41 27.33
N PRO A 44 -0.04 -20.52 26.88
CA PRO A 44 0.49 -21.87 27.06
C PRO A 44 1.89 -22.06 26.50
N VAL A 45 2.17 -21.52 25.32
CA VAL A 45 3.50 -21.61 24.68
C VAL A 45 4.56 -20.88 25.52
N LEU A 46 4.23 -19.70 26.04
CA LEU A 46 5.11 -18.92 26.91
C LEU A 46 5.32 -19.61 28.27
N ALA A 47 4.27 -20.20 28.83
CA ALA A 47 4.39 -21.02 30.04
C ALA A 47 5.31 -22.23 29.80
N LEU A 48 5.13 -22.94 28.68
CA LEU A 48 5.99 -24.04 28.28
C LEU A 48 7.45 -23.57 28.13
N ALA A 49 7.68 -22.47 27.40
CA ALA A 49 9.01 -21.87 27.22
C ALA A 49 9.66 -21.43 28.54
N TYR A 50 8.88 -21.01 29.54
CA TYR A 50 9.37 -20.71 30.88
C TYR A 50 9.73 -21.97 31.68
N PHE A 51 8.94 -23.03 31.57
CA PHE A 51 9.18 -24.26 32.32
C PHE A 51 10.29 -25.13 31.73
N ILE A 52 10.52 -25.08 30.40
CA ILE A 52 11.55 -25.86 29.69
C ILE A 52 12.96 -25.66 30.29
N PRO A 53 13.47 -24.42 30.48
CA PRO A 53 14.75 -24.21 31.14
C PRO A 53 14.74 -24.69 32.59
N ARG A 54 15.88 -25.22 33.05
CA ARG A 54 16.06 -25.63 34.44
C ARG A 54 15.87 -24.43 35.38
N PRO A 55 15.36 -24.63 36.61
CA PRO A 55 15.16 -23.54 37.57
C PRO A 55 16.39 -22.63 37.76
N ALA A 56 17.60 -23.19 37.73
CA ALA A 56 18.85 -22.43 37.84
C ALA A 56 19.16 -21.54 36.63
N GLU A 57 18.68 -21.90 35.43
CA GLU A 57 18.92 -21.20 34.16
C GLU A 57 17.79 -20.21 33.82
N ARG A 58 16.58 -20.40 34.36
CA ARG A 58 15.38 -19.59 34.04
C ARG A 58 15.63 -18.10 34.13
N ARG A 59 16.26 -17.63 35.22
CA ARG A 59 16.54 -16.20 35.38
C ARG A 59 17.40 -15.65 34.24
N GLN A 60 18.43 -16.38 33.84
CA GLN A 60 19.33 -15.95 32.77
C GLN A 60 18.61 -15.92 31.43
N VAL A 61 17.89 -16.99 31.07
CA VAL A 61 17.14 -17.08 29.81
C VAL A 61 16.08 -15.99 29.73
N VAL A 62 15.23 -15.83 30.76
CA VAL A 62 14.17 -14.81 30.78
C VAL A 62 14.76 -13.40 30.70
N THR A 63 15.83 -13.12 31.46
CA THR A 63 16.46 -11.78 31.42
C THR A 63 17.09 -11.52 30.05
N PHE A 64 17.69 -12.53 29.42
CA PHE A 64 18.24 -12.40 28.07
C PHE A 64 17.14 -12.14 27.05
N THR A 65 16.08 -12.94 27.04
CA THR A 65 14.96 -12.81 26.09
C THR A 65 14.27 -11.46 26.23
N LEU A 66 13.88 -11.06 27.44
CA LEU A 66 13.23 -9.78 27.69
C LEU A 66 14.19 -8.61 27.43
N GLY A 67 15.44 -8.71 27.87
CA GLY A 67 16.46 -7.69 27.64
C GLY A 67 16.71 -7.48 26.14
N PHE A 68 16.83 -8.56 25.37
CA PHE A 68 17.01 -8.49 23.93
C PHE A 68 15.81 -7.82 23.25
N LEU A 69 14.59 -8.30 23.49
CA LEU A 69 13.38 -7.74 22.88
C LEU A 69 13.10 -6.29 23.30
N LEU A 70 13.46 -5.92 24.53
CA LEU A 70 13.34 -4.54 25.01
C LEU A 70 14.39 -3.62 24.37
N LEU A 71 15.65 -4.07 24.28
CA LEU A 71 16.70 -3.30 23.62
C LEU A 71 16.41 -3.13 22.14
N ASP A 72 16.02 -4.22 21.48
CA ASP A 72 15.50 -4.25 20.13
C ASP A 72 14.40 -3.19 20.01
N ARG A 73 13.30 -3.28 20.75
CA ARG A 73 12.21 -2.28 20.68
C ARG A 73 12.66 -0.84 20.97
N ALA A 74 13.56 -0.64 21.93
CA ALA A 74 14.06 0.69 22.29
C ALA A 74 14.85 1.33 21.15
N LEU A 75 15.73 0.58 20.49
CA LEU A 75 16.57 1.10 19.41
C LEU A 75 15.76 1.52 18.17
N THR A 76 14.63 0.86 17.89
CA THR A 76 13.77 1.23 16.73
C THR A 76 12.90 2.45 16.99
N ARG A 77 12.60 2.77 18.24
CA ARG A 77 11.77 3.94 18.58
C ARG A 77 12.57 5.22 18.79
N LEU A 78 13.85 5.22 18.49
CA LEU A 78 14.70 6.41 18.51
C LEU A 78 14.48 7.21 17.23
N GLU A 79 13.32 7.84 17.10
CA GLU A 79 13.04 8.80 16.03
C GLU A 79 13.46 10.19 16.51
N THR A 80 14.61 10.65 16.02
CA THR A 80 15.09 12.02 16.25
C THR A 80 15.83 12.52 15.02
N ASP A 81 15.58 13.76 14.60
CA ASP A 81 16.27 14.38 13.46
C ASP A 81 17.77 14.60 13.73
N SER A 82 18.18 14.60 15.00
CA SER A 82 19.58 14.72 15.41
C SER A 82 20.25 13.36 15.55
N LEU A 83 21.24 13.08 14.71
CA LEU A 83 22.12 11.90 14.82
C LEU A 83 22.76 11.80 16.22
N LEU A 84 23.14 12.93 16.83
CA LEU A 84 23.79 12.94 18.14
C LEU A 84 22.80 12.55 19.25
N ALA A 85 21.55 13.01 19.18
CA ALA A 85 20.50 12.60 20.10
C ALA A 85 20.17 11.11 19.94
N MET A 86 20.09 10.62 18.70
CA MET A 86 19.89 9.20 18.39
C MET A 86 21.02 8.35 18.99
N LEU A 87 22.28 8.70 18.75
CA LEU A 87 23.44 7.98 19.29
C LEU A 87 23.46 7.99 20.82
N PHE A 88 23.14 9.13 21.45
CA PHE A 88 23.05 9.22 22.90
C PHE A 88 21.91 8.35 23.47
N GLY A 89 20.72 8.43 22.88
CA GLY A 89 19.57 7.60 23.26
C GLY A 89 19.87 6.10 23.12
N ALA A 90 20.51 5.70 22.02
CA ALA A 90 20.94 4.32 21.79
C ALA A 90 21.96 3.87 22.85
N ALA A 91 22.96 4.70 23.15
CA ALA A 91 23.97 4.40 24.16
C ALA A 91 23.33 4.22 25.56
N VAL A 92 22.40 5.09 25.95
CA VAL A 92 21.67 4.98 27.23
C VAL A 92 20.85 3.69 27.27
N ALA A 93 20.09 3.38 26.22
CA ALA A 93 19.29 2.16 26.16
C ALA A 93 20.17 0.89 26.28
N ILE A 94 21.28 0.85 25.53
CA ILE A 94 22.27 -0.24 25.60
C ILE A 94 22.83 -0.38 27.01
N LEU A 95 23.27 0.71 27.63
CA LEU A 95 23.87 0.69 28.97
C LEU A 95 22.88 0.20 30.03
N VAL A 96 21.64 0.69 30.00
CA VAL A 96 20.60 0.29 30.96
C VAL A 96 20.27 -1.20 30.82
N VAL A 97 20.03 -1.68 29.60
CA VAL A 97 19.70 -3.09 29.37
C VAL A 97 20.91 -3.98 29.70
N ALA A 98 22.13 -3.60 29.31
CA ALA A 98 23.33 -4.34 29.64
C ALA A 98 23.57 -4.42 31.15
N ALA A 99 23.34 -3.32 31.88
CA ALA A 99 23.45 -3.29 33.33
C ALA A 99 22.41 -4.21 34.00
N LEU A 100 21.15 -4.18 33.56
CA LEU A 100 20.11 -5.08 34.07
C LEU A 100 20.43 -6.55 33.76
N ALA A 101 20.88 -6.84 32.54
CA ALA A 101 21.30 -8.17 32.11
C ALA A 101 22.46 -8.73 32.97
N ALA A 102 23.47 -7.90 33.22
CA ALA A 102 24.64 -8.27 34.01
C ALA A 102 24.32 -8.37 35.51
N TRP A 103 23.61 -7.39 36.08
CA TRP A 103 23.38 -7.30 37.53
C TRP A 103 22.22 -8.18 38.01
N TYR A 104 21.02 -8.00 37.44
CA TYR A 104 19.83 -8.74 37.83
C TYR A 104 19.84 -10.15 37.22
N GLY A 105 20.11 -10.26 35.91
CA GLY A 105 20.15 -11.54 35.21
C GLY A 105 21.31 -12.44 35.64
N LYS A 106 22.41 -11.84 36.11
CA LYS A 106 23.73 -12.50 36.29
C LYS A 106 24.19 -13.19 35.00
N LEU A 107 23.97 -12.54 33.86
CA LEU A 107 24.43 -13.01 32.56
C LEU A 107 25.95 -12.84 32.44
N ALA A 108 26.61 -13.82 31.83
CA ALA A 108 28.03 -13.72 31.54
C ALA A 108 28.28 -12.57 30.54
N GLY A 109 29.44 -11.91 30.62
CA GLY A 109 29.79 -10.79 29.73
C GLY A 109 29.66 -11.15 28.24
N ASN A 110 29.95 -12.39 27.86
CA ASN A 110 29.77 -12.88 26.48
C ASN A 110 28.30 -12.91 26.04
N ALA A 111 27.37 -13.23 26.94
CA ALA A 111 25.94 -13.20 26.64
C ALA A 111 25.45 -11.75 26.51
N VAL A 112 25.88 -10.85 27.40
CA VAL A 112 25.56 -9.42 27.31
C VAL A 112 26.10 -8.84 25.99
N LEU A 113 27.33 -9.18 25.61
CA LEU A 113 27.92 -8.76 24.34
C LEU A 113 27.12 -9.28 23.15
N ALA A 114 26.73 -10.56 23.14
CA ALA A 114 25.93 -11.13 22.07
C ALA A 114 24.55 -10.46 21.94
N LEU A 115 23.88 -10.19 23.06
CA LEU A 115 22.60 -9.48 23.12
C LEU A 115 22.72 -8.10 22.47
N VAL A 116 23.69 -7.30 22.90
CA VAL A 116 23.89 -5.93 22.41
C VAL A 116 24.29 -5.94 20.94
N LEU A 117 25.29 -6.76 20.58
CA LEU A 117 25.83 -6.80 19.23
C LEU A 117 24.78 -7.24 18.21
N VAL A 118 24.00 -8.28 18.51
CA VAL A 118 22.93 -8.74 17.60
C VAL A 118 21.81 -7.69 17.52
N ALA A 119 21.42 -7.06 18.63
CA ALA A 119 20.40 -6.02 18.60
C ALA A 119 20.84 -4.82 17.74
N VAL A 120 22.08 -4.34 17.92
CA VAL A 120 22.63 -3.22 17.13
C VAL A 120 22.74 -3.60 15.65
N LEU A 121 23.28 -4.79 15.34
CA LEU A 121 23.38 -5.25 13.95
C LEU A 121 22.01 -5.38 13.31
N ALA A 122 21.03 -5.97 13.99
CA ALA A 122 19.67 -6.11 13.47
C ALA A 122 19.03 -4.75 13.14
N ASN A 123 19.23 -3.73 13.98
CA ASN A 123 18.74 -2.37 13.71
C ASN A 123 19.44 -1.70 12.52
N PHE A 124 20.72 -1.94 12.34
CA PHE A 124 21.47 -1.34 11.25
C PHE A 124 21.23 -2.04 9.90
N THR A 125 20.94 -3.34 9.94
CA THR A 125 20.79 -4.16 8.73
C THR A 125 19.35 -4.18 8.21
N PHE A 126 18.34 -4.15 9.07
CA PHE A 126 16.94 -4.32 8.66
C PHE A 126 16.09 -3.12 9.04
N ASN A 127 15.35 -2.56 8.06
CA ASN A 127 14.19 -1.73 8.36
C ASN A 127 13.11 -2.62 8.98
N ARG A 128 12.77 -2.38 10.25
CA ARG A 128 11.92 -3.27 11.05
C ARG A 128 10.48 -3.33 10.59
N ASP A 129 9.97 -2.22 10.07
CA ASP A 129 8.61 -2.18 9.58
C ASP A 129 8.48 -3.10 8.36
N ASN A 130 9.53 -3.18 7.56
CA ASN A 130 9.57 -4.01 6.36
C ASN A 130 9.79 -5.51 6.63
N LEU A 131 10.16 -5.93 7.84
CA LEU A 131 10.36 -7.36 8.14
C LEU A 131 9.10 -8.20 7.91
N ALA A 132 7.92 -7.59 8.05
CA ALA A 132 6.65 -8.28 7.81
C ALA A 132 6.45 -8.73 6.35
N VAL A 133 7.23 -8.19 5.41
CA VAL A 133 7.16 -8.58 3.99
C VAL A 133 7.96 -9.85 3.68
N LEU A 134 8.99 -10.16 4.50
CA LEU A 134 9.96 -11.24 4.30
C LEU A 134 9.37 -12.65 4.24
N ASN A 135 8.08 -12.82 4.50
CA ASN A 135 7.47 -14.12 4.30
C ASN A 135 7.41 -14.51 2.81
N HIS A 136 7.27 -13.52 1.92
CA HIS A 136 7.09 -13.74 0.48
C HIS A 136 7.90 -12.76 -0.39
N PHE A 137 8.27 -11.61 0.16
CA PHE A 137 8.91 -10.52 -0.57
C PHE A 137 10.10 -9.96 0.20
N TYR A 138 11.02 -9.30 -0.49
CA TYR A 138 11.95 -8.37 0.13
C TYR A 138 11.76 -6.97 -0.44
N VAL A 139 12.13 -5.95 0.34
CA VAL A 139 12.13 -4.57 -0.15
C VAL A 139 13.33 -4.38 -1.04
N LYS A 140 13.08 -4.27 -2.35
CA LYS A 140 14.09 -4.02 -3.38
C LYS A 140 14.51 -2.56 -3.37
N TRP A 141 13.55 -1.66 -3.17
CA TRP A 141 13.79 -0.23 -3.02
C TRP A 141 12.71 0.44 -2.16
N GLU A 142 13.13 1.45 -1.39
CA GLU A 142 12.27 2.36 -0.64
C GLU A 142 12.69 3.78 -0.99
N SER A 143 11.75 4.63 -1.39
CA SER A 143 12.04 6.02 -1.69
C SER A 143 12.27 6.83 -0.41
N GLU A 144 12.97 7.96 -0.54
CA GLU A 144 12.80 9.01 0.45
C GLU A 144 11.35 9.52 0.45
N ARG A 145 10.95 10.24 1.51
CA ARG A 145 9.65 10.94 1.55
C ARG A 145 9.53 11.82 0.31
N LEU A 146 8.45 11.74 -0.47
CA LEU A 146 8.32 12.47 -1.75
C LEU A 146 7.65 13.85 -1.63
N TYR A 147 7.08 14.14 -0.46
CA TYR A 147 6.23 15.30 -0.22
C TYR A 147 6.60 15.99 1.08
N HIS A 148 6.81 17.30 1.03
CA HIS A 148 7.11 18.10 2.21
C HIS A 148 5.88 18.56 2.99
N GLY A 149 4.68 18.55 2.39
CA GLY A 149 3.48 19.00 3.08
C GLY A 149 2.92 17.98 4.08
N GLU A 150 1.91 18.43 4.82
CA GLU A 150 1.20 17.66 5.87
C GLU A 150 -0.30 17.48 5.56
N TRP A 151 -0.78 18.00 4.42
CA TRP A 151 -2.22 18.08 4.13
C TRP A 151 -2.74 16.96 3.25
N VAL A 152 -1.85 16.26 2.57
CA VAL A 152 -2.13 15.12 1.72
C VAL A 152 -1.68 13.88 2.48
N ASP A 153 -2.47 12.82 2.43
CA ASP A 153 -2.15 11.56 3.11
C ASP A 153 -1.30 10.64 2.22
N TYR A 154 -1.51 10.72 0.90
CA TYR A 154 -0.85 9.91 -0.12
C TYR A 154 -1.09 10.49 -1.52
N PHE A 155 -0.25 10.08 -2.48
CA PHE A 155 -0.45 10.36 -3.90
C PHE A 155 -0.78 9.08 -4.69
N PRO A 156 -1.59 9.18 -5.76
CA PRO A 156 -1.83 8.06 -6.66
C PRO A 156 -0.52 7.60 -7.32
N ILE A 157 -0.48 6.31 -7.68
CA ILE A 157 0.64 5.69 -8.39
C ILE A 157 0.09 5.05 -9.66
N THR A 158 0.81 5.21 -10.76
CA THR A 158 0.63 4.42 -11.99
C THR A 158 1.98 3.92 -12.49
N LEU A 159 1.94 2.91 -13.36
CA LEU A 159 3.11 2.37 -14.05
C LEU A 159 2.99 2.65 -15.55
N TYR A 160 4.05 3.14 -16.17
CA TYR A 160 4.05 3.45 -17.60
C TYR A 160 5.44 3.27 -18.20
N ASP A 161 5.51 2.68 -19.39
CA ASP A 161 6.75 2.59 -20.18
C ASP A 161 6.98 3.93 -20.90
N VAL A 162 7.82 4.78 -20.32
CA VAL A 162 8.02 6.18 -20.72
C VAL A 162 8.90 6.28 -21.96
N ASP A 163 9.89 5.40 -22.11
CA ASP A 163 10.88 5.45 -23.17
C ASP A 163 10.78 4.30 -24.21
N GLY A 164 9.86 3.37 -24.00
CA GLY A 164 9.56 2.27 -24.91
C GLY A 164 10.55 1.12 -24.83
N ASP A 165 11.32 1.01 -23.74
CA ASP A 165 12.31 -0.05 -23.53
C ASP A 165 11.70 -1.37 -23.04
N GLY A 166 10.39 -1.37 -22.77
CA GLY A 166 9.62 -2.51 -22.27
C GLY A 166 9.60 -2.65 -20.75
N LYS A 167 10.27 -1.76 -20.02
CA LYS A 167 10.19 -1.63 -18.57
C LYS A 167 9.14 -0.59 -18.22
N GLN A 168 8.62 -0.67 -17.00
CA GLN A 168 7.66 0.31 -16.52
C GLN A 168 8.31 1.27 -15.52
N GLU A 169 8.19 2.57 -15.78
CA GLU A 169 8.51 3.59 -14.79
C GLU A 169 7.39 3.75 -13.77
N ILE A 170 7.78 4.03 -12.54
CA ILE A 170 6.84 4.40 -11.47
C ILE A 170 6.54 5.89 -11.61
N VAL A 171 5.26 6.23 -11.75
CA VAL A 171 4.79 7.60 -11.91
C VAL A 171 3.89 7.98 -10.74
N THR A 172 4.23 9.06 -10.06
CA THR A 172 3.47 9.59 -8.91
C THR A 172 3.64 11.11 -8.80
N TYR A 173 3.09 11.72 -7.75
CA TYR A 173 3.30 13.14 -7.45
C TYR A 173 4.24 13.34 -6.26
N GLY A 174 4.95 14.46 -6.27
CA GLY A 174 5.84 14.89 -5.19
C GLY A 174 6.21 16.35 -5.33
N ASN A 175 6.87 16.89 -4.31
CA ASN A 175 7.42 18.26 -4.34
C ASN A 175 8.68 18.45 -3.50
N LYS A 176 9.23 17.35 -2.95
CA LYS A 176 10.36 17.40 -2.05
C LYS A 176 11.59 18.03 -2.70
N ASP A 177 11.92 17.60 -3.92
CA ASP A 177 13.16 18.01 -4.57
C ASP A 177 13.14 19.47 -5.06
N GLU A 178 11.94 20.04 -5.25
CA GLU A 178 11.75 21.40 -5.76
C GLU A 178 11.59 22.45 -4.66
N LEU A 179 11.19 22.03 -3.45
CA LEU A 179 10.99 22.92 -2.32
C LEU A 179 12.23 22.95 -1.42
N PRO A 180 12.61 24.13 -0.88
CA PRO A 180 13.66 24.19 0.11
C PRO A 180 13.24 23.42 1.37
N GLU A 181 14.20 22.79 2.06
CA GLU A 181 13.93 22.19 3.37
C GLU A 181 13.25 23.22 4.27
N GLU A 182 12.14 22.83 4.91
CA GLU A 182 11.44 23.72 5.82
C GLU A 182 12.37 24.15 6.96
N GLU A 183 12.55 25.46 7.15
CA GLU A 183 13.20 25.95 8.35
C GLU A 183 12.38 25.47 9.56
N GLU A 184 13.02 24.73 10.49
CA GLU A 184 12.41 24.32 11.76
C GLU A 184 11.59 25.47 12.31
N SER A 185 10.26 25.33 12.29
CA SER A 185 9.38 26.39 12.76
C SER A 185 9.67 26.63 14.23
N LYS A 186 10.36 27.74 14.53
CA LYS A 186 10.69 28.10 15.91
C LYS A 186 9.39 28.13 16.70
N LYS A 187 9.34 27.37 17.80
CA LYS A 187 8.19 27.39 18.69
C LYS A 187 7.92 28.85 19.09
N PRO A 188 6.72 29.39 18.82
CA PRO A 188 6.44 30.78 19.12
C PRO A 188 6.48 31.00 20.64
N GLU A 189 7.40 31.83 21.11
CA GLU A 189 7.60 32.05 22.54
C GLU A 189 6.63 33.11 23.06
N THR A 190 6.35 34.12 22.23
CA THR A 190 5.46 35.24 22.58
C THR A 190 4.04 35.07 22.05
N GLU A 191 3.09 35.77 22.67
CA GLU A 191 1.69 35.80 22.21
C GLU A 191 1.55 36.43 20.81
N ALA A 192 2.40 37.42 20.49
CA ALA A 192 2.44 38.04 19.16
C ALA A 192 2.94 37.06 18.09
N GLU A 193 3.97 36.26 18.38
CA GLU A 193 4.43 35.19 17.48
C GLU A 193 3.41 34.07 17.33
N ARG A 194 2.71 33.70 18.41
CA ARG A 194 1.61 32.72 18.35
C ARG A 194 0.48 33.22 17.46
N LYS A 195 0.11 34.49 17.59
CA LYS A 195 -0.90 35.11 16.74
C LYS A 195 -0.45 35.20 15.29
N ALA A 196 0.80 35.61 15.03
CA ALA A 196 1.35 35.67 13.68
C ALA A 196 1.46 34.28 13.02
N LEU A 197 1.83 33.25 13.79
CA LEU A 197 1.84 31.86 13.32
C LEU A 197 0.42 31.38 13.04
N ALA A 198 -0.53 31.63 13.95
CA ALA A 198 -1.94 31.30 13.74
C ALA A 198 -2.52 31.99 12.50
N ASP A 199 -2.24 33.29 12.30
CA ASP A 199 -2.65 34.06 11.13
C ASP A 199 -1.98 33.52 9.84
N LYS A 200 -0.72 33.06 9.92
CA LYS A 200 0.02 32.43 8.81
C LYS A 200 -0.53 31.05 8.44
N LEU A 201 -1.03 30.29 9.42
CA LEU A 201 -1.58 28.94 9.27
C LEU A 201 -3.09 28.93 8.98
N LEU A 202 -3.78 30.07 9.18
CA LEU A 202 -5.22 30.19 8.99
C LEU A 202 -5.69 29.86 7.56
N PRO A 203 -5.02 30.35 6.49
CA PRO A 203 -5.36 29.96 5.13
C PRO A 203 -4.57 28.72 4.69
N LEU A 204 -5.29 27.70 4.20
CA LEU A 204 -4.71 26.68 3.32
C LEU A 204 -4.01 27.37 2.15
N LYS A 205 -2.87 26.87 1.67
CA LYS A 205 -2.09 27.54 0.62
C LYS A 205 -2.02 26.68 -0.62
N GLU A 206 -1.94 27.31 -1.78
CA GLU A 206 -1.53 26.55 -2.96
C GLU A 206 -0.16 25.93 -2.72
N GLU A 207 -0.02 24.65 -3.03
CA GLU A 207 1.25 23.95 -2.94
C GLU A 207 1.64 23.42 -4.31
N PRO A 208 2.87 23.67 -4.78
CA PRO A 208 3.32 23.08 -6.03
C PRO A 208 3.44 21.56 -5.86
N VAL A 209 2.98 20.82 -6.86
CA VAL A 209 3.16 19.36 -7.00
C VAL A 209 3.62 19.05 -8.40
N TYR A 210 4.59 18.18 -8.50
CA TYR A 210 5.24 17.80 -9.73
C TYR A 210 5.05 16.32 -9.95
N LEU A 211 4.86 15.95 -11.22
CA LEU A 211 4.84 14.55 -11.61
C LEU A 211 6.27 14.02 -11.52
N TYR A 212 6.48 13.00 -10.70
CA TYR A 212 7.76 12.32 -10.53
C TYR A 212 7.72 11.01 -11.31
N VAL A 213 8.78 10.77 -12.07
CA VAL A 213 9.00 9.54 -12.82
C VAL A 213 10.25 8.88 -12.29
N PHE A 214 10.14 7.63 -11.86
CA PHE A 214 11.26 6.82 -11.38
C PHE A 214 11.50 5.66 -12.34
N THR A 215 12.75 5.52 -12.78
CA THR A 215 13.21 4.44 -13.66
C THR A 215 14.33 3.66 -12.99
N TRP A 216 14.45 2.38 -13.30
CA TRP A 216 15.53 1.55 -12.79
C TRP A 216 16.74 1.61 -13.70
N LYS A 217 17.85 2.13 -13.18
CA LYS A 217 19.08 2.33 -13.94
C LYS A 217 20.29 1.89 -13.14
N ASP A 218 21.19 1.12 -13.77
CA ASP A 218 22.46 0.71 -13.16
C ASP A 218 22.30 0.07 -11.76
N GLY A 219 21.27 -0.75 -11.59
CA GLY A 219 21.00 -1.48 -10.34
C GLY A 219 20.37 -0.65 -9.21
N HIS A 220 19.90 0.56 -9.49
CA HIS A 220 19.21 1.40 -8.50
C HIS A 220 18.09 2.20 -9.15
N MET A 221 17.09 2.57 -8.34
CA MET A 221 16.00 3.44 -8.77
C MET A 221 16.50 4.90 -8.83
N VAL A 222 16.24 5.59 -9.94
CA VAL A 222 16.59 7.00 -10.13
C VAL A 222 15.38 7.80 -10.58
N ARG A 223 15.25 9.02 -10.06
CA ARG A 223 14.27 9.97 -10.56
C ARG A 223 14.72 10.52 -11.92
N VAL A 224 13.85 10.47 -12.92
CA VAL A 224 14.04 11.14 -14.22
C VAL A 224 13.64 12.61 -14.06
N PRO A 225 14.57 13.56 -14.29
CA PRO A 225 14.23 14.98 -14.30
C PRO A 225 13.14 15.31 -15.33
N ASN A 226 12.14 16.08 -14.93
CA ASN A 226 10.98 16.38 -15.78
C ASN A 226 11.36 17.12 -17.08
N ASP A 227 12.47 17.85 -17.10
CA ASP A 227 13.00 18.54 -18.29
C ASP A 227 13.57 17.59 -19.36
N ARG A 228 13.77 16.31 -19.01
CA ARG A 228 14.20 15.25 -19.94
C ARG A 228 13.04 14.46 -20.53
N ILE A 229 11.81 14.68 -20.04
CA ILE A 229 10.62 14.00 -20.54
C ILE A 229 9.96 14.89 -21.59
N SER A 230 9.63 14.31 -22.74
CA SER A 230 8.97 15.07 -23.81
C SER A 230 7.60 15.60 -23.37
N ALA A 231 7.18 16.75 -23.89
CA ALA A 231 5.88 17.33 -23.55
C ALA A 231 4.71 16.39 -23.89
N ASP A 232 4.80 15.66 -25.01
CA ASP A 232 3.80 14.68 -25.44
C ASP A 232 3.71 13.50 -24.46
N THR A 233 4.85 12.99 -24.01
CA THR A 233 4.90 11.93 -22.99
C THR A 233 4.34 12.43 -21.67
N MET A 234 4.70 13.64 -21.24
CA MET A 234 4.19 14.23 -20.01
C MET A 234 2.66 14.40 -20.04
N ALA A 235 2.09 14.82 -21.17
CA ALA A 235 0.65 14.93 -21.35
C ALA A 235 -0.05 13.56 -21.24
N LYS A 236 0.53 12.50 -21.84
CA LYS A 236 0.01 11.13 -21.70
C LYS A 236 0.07 10.62 -20.27
N LEU A 237 1.18 10.89 -19.57
CA LEU A 237 1.31 10.53 -18.15
C LEU A 237 0.22 11.22 -17.32
N GLN A 238 0.02 12.52 -17.52
CA GLN A 238 -1.05 13.27 -16.85
C GLN A 238 -2.45 12.75 -17.17
N GLU A 239 -2.71 12.32 -18.41
CA GLU A 239 -3.96 11.67 -18.80
C GLU A 239 -4.18 10.38 -17.99
N GLN A 240 -3.14 9.55 -17.86
CA GLN A 240 -3.23 8.25 -17.18
C GLN A 240 -3.23 8.31 -15.66
N MET A 241 -2.71 9.40 -15.08
CA MET A 241 -2.74 9.57 -13.63
C MET A 241 -4.19 9.49 -13.13
N PRO A 242 -4.48 8.65 -12.13
CA PRO A 242 -5.79 8.64 -11.50
C PRO A 242 -6.14 10.04 -11.01
N ALA A 243 -7.34 10.51 -11.36
CA ALA A 243 -7.94 11.67 -10.74
C ALA A 243 -8.35 11.28 -9.31
N ASP A 244 -7.35 11.23 -8.43
CA ASP A 244 -7.58 11.07 -7.00
C ASP A 244 -7.70 12.44 -6.36
N PHE A 245 -8.52 12.55 -5.33
CA PHE A 245 -8.56 13.74 -4.50
C PHE A 245 -7.58 13.49 -3.35
N PRO A 246 -6.35 14.05 -3.37
CA PRO A 246 -5.32 13.79 -2.37
C PRO A 246 -5.68 14.28 -0.95
N GLY A 247 -6.94 14.54 -0.67
CA GLY A 247 -7.48 14.91 0.63
C GLY A 247 -8.94 15.31 0.48
N PHE A 248 -9.82 14.73 1.29
CA PHE A 248 -11.19 15.19 1.39
C PHE A 248 -11.26 16.38 2.38
N PRO A 249 -11.87 17.53 2.06
CA PRO A 249 -12.26 18.10 0.76
C PRO A 249 -11.51 19.42 0.46
N TYR A 250 -10.23 19.50 0.82
CA TYR A 250 -9.54 20.79 0.85
C TYR A 250 -8.72 21.12 -0.39
N TYR A 251 -8.26 20.15 -1.17
CA TYR A 251 -7.36 20.39 -2.30
C TYR A 251 -7.80 19.69 -3.58
N THR A 252 -7.50 20.30 -4.73
CA THR A 252 -7.58 19.68 -6.05
C THR A 252 -6.25 19.86 -6.77
N ALA A 253 -5.79 18.82 -7.47
CA ALA A 253 -4.58 18.92 -8.29
C ALA A 253 -4.95 19.62 -9.63
N MET A 254 -4.40 20.80 -9.88
CA MET A 254 -4.56 21.58 -11.10
C MET A 254 -3.23 22.20 -11.52
N ASP A 255 -2.86 22.04 -12.78
CA ASP A 255 -1.69 22.69 -13.40
C ASP A 255 -0.38 22.58 -12.58
N GLY A 256 -0.13 21.40 -12.00
CA GLY A 256 1.04 21.16 -11.15
C GLY A 256 0.97 21.83 -9.78
N ARG A 257 -0.24 22.07 -9.25
CA ARG A 257 -0.47 22.63 -7.92
C ARG A 257 -1.63 21.93 -7.23
N LEU A 258 -1.52 21.77 -5.92
CA LEU A 258 -2.65 21.52 -5.03
C LEU A 258 -3.30 22.86 -4.74
N VAL A 259 -4.45 23.12 -5.33
CA VAL A 259 -5.21 24.36 -5.14
C VAL A 259 -6.29 24.11 -4.10
N PRO A 260 -6.39 24.94 -3.05
CA PRO A 260 -7.38 24.71 -2.02
C PRO A 260 -8.79 25.05 -2.52
N ASN A 261 -9.72 24.11 -2.36
CA ASN A 261 -11.11 24.25 -2.75
C ASN A 261 -11.89 25.21 -1.82
N VAL A 262 -11.45 25.36 -0.57
CA VAL A 262 -12.15 26.16 0.45
C VAL A 262 -11.18 27.11 1.15
N GLN A 263 -11.15 28.38 0.75
CA GLN A 263 -10.41 29.44 1.47
C GLN A 263 -11.30 30.58 1.99
N ARG A 264 -12.63 30.45 1.91
CA ARG A 264 -13.53 31.56 2.23
C ARG A 264 -13.98 31.49 3.69
N GLN A 265 -13.69 32.53 4.47
CA GLN A 265 -14.12 32.66 5.87
C GLN A 265 -15.62 32.40 6.06
N SER A 266 -16.47 32.86 5.13
CA SER A 266 -17.91 32.59 5.15
C SER A 266 -18.29 31.10 5.00
N TYR A 267 -17.43 30.30 4.35
CA TYR A 267 -17.61 28.85 4.23
C TYR A 267 -17.13 28.14 5.50
N ALA A 268 -16.02 28.55 6.11
CA ALA A 268 -15.57 28.01 7.39
C ALA A 268 -16.61 28.27 8.50
N GLU A 269 -17.08 29.52 8.62
CA GLU A 269 -18.17 29.89 9.54
C GLU A 269 -19.48 29.16 9.22
N GLY A 270 -19.77 28.94 7.93
CA GLY A 270 -20.93 28.20 7.45
C GLY A 270 -20.83 26.67 7.57
N MET A 271 -19.63 26.08 7.66
CA MET A 271 -19.42 24.66 7.94
C MET A 271 -19.52 24.36 9.44
N LEU A 272 -19.20 25.34 10.28
CA LEU A 272 -19.41 25.27 11.73
C LEU A 272 -20.90 25.40 12.12
N GLN A 273 -21.77 25.80 11.19
CA GLN A 273 -23.21 25.76 11.38
C GLN A 273 -23.71 24.32 11.27
N VAL A 274 -24.44 23.87 12.29
CA VAL A 274 -24.99 22.51 12.35
C VAL A 274 -25.93 22.28 11.17
N GLY A 275 -25.67 21.24 10.37
CA GLY A 275 -26.54 20.79 9.28
C GLY A 275 -26.34 21.46 7.92
N THR A 276 -25.48 22.47 7.78
CA THR A 276 -25.20 23.16 6.51
C THR A 276 -23.96 22.62 5.79
N ALA A 277 -23.07 21.94 6.50
CA ALA A 277 -21.81 21.43 5.96
C ALA A 277 -21.97 20.57 4.68
N PRO A 278 -22.88 19.58 4.59
CA PRO A 278 -23.02 18.77 3.37
C PRO A 278 -23.46 19.57 2.14
N TYR A 279 -24.38 20.53 2.31
CA TYR A 279 -24.86 21.36 1.20
C TYR A 279 -23.79 22.33 0.69
N ARG A 280 -22.94 22.83 1.59
CA ARG A 280 -21.83 23.71 1.22
C ARG A 280 -20.73 22.94 0.50
N ALA A 281 -20.41 21.72 0.96
CA ALA A 281 -19.50 20.82 0.27
C ALA A 281 -20.00 20.53 -1.15
N LEU A 282 -21.28 20.14 -1.30
CA LEU A 282 -21.90 19.92 -2.61
C LEU A 282 -21.83 21.16 -3.51
N GLN A 283 -22.10 22.35 -2.98
CA GLN A 283 -22.00 23.60 -3.75
C GLN A 283 -20.58 23.86 -4.26
N LEU A 284 -19.57 23.56 -3.44
CA LEU A 284 -18.16 23.70 -3.82
C LEU A 284 -17.79 22.68 -4.90
N ASP A 285 -18.23 21.44 -4.76
CA ASP A 285 -18.01 20.39 -5.76
C ASP A 285 -18.63 20.78 -7.10
N LEU A 286 -19.87 21.28 -7.11
CA LEU A 286 -20.54 21.77 -8.32
C LEU A 286 -19.79 22.95 -8.96
N GLN A 287 -19.30 23.91 -8.17
CA GLN A 287 -18.50 25.01 -8.68
C GLN A 287 -17.14 24.55 -9.24
N ASN A 288 -16.55 23.52 -8.64
CA ASN A 288 -15.30 22.94 -9.12
C ASN A 288 -15.52 22.19 -10.45
N ILE A 289 -16.58 21.39 -10.53
CA ILE A 289 -16.99 20.70 -11.75
C ILE A 289 -17.27 21.70 -12.88
N ASP A 290 -18.04 22.75 -12.61
CA ASP A 290 -18.35 23.79 -13.61
C ASP A 290 -17.07 24.46 -14.15
N ARG A 291 -16.12 24.78 -13.26
CA ARG A 291 -14.82 25.34 -13.63
C ARG A 291 -13.99 24.37 -14.49
N LEU A 292 -13.94 23.09 -14.09
CA LEU A 292 -13.24 22.04 -14.83
C LEU A 292 -13.84 21.84 -16.23
N LEU A 293 -15.17 21.80 -16.33
CA LEU A 293 -15.87 21.69 -17.61
C LEU A 293 -15.62 22.92 -18.48
N ALA A 294 -15.65 24.14 -17.92
CA ALA A 294 -15.33 25.35 -18.67
C ALA A 294 -13.90 25.33 -19.23
N ALA A 295 -12.92 24.92 -18.41
CA ALA A 295 -11.53 24.79 -18.83
C ALA A 295 -11.36 23.72 -19.92
N LYS A 296 -12.08 22.61 -19.83
CA LYS A 296 -12.07 21.50 -20.80
C LYS A 296 -13.06 21.67 -21.95
N GLN A 297 -13.65 22.85 -22.15
CA GLN A 297 -14.62 23.12 -23.23
C GLN A 297 -15.82 22.14 -23.24
N GLY A 298 -16.30 21.73 -22.06
CA GLY A 298 -17.41 20.81 -21.90
C GLY A 298 -17.07 19.33 -22.12
N ARG A 299 -15.78 18.97 -22.20
CA ARG A 299 -15.33 17.58 -22.20
C ARG A 299 -15.35 17.05 -20.76
N MET A 300 -16.11 15.98 -20.53
CA MET A 300 -16.20 15.33 -19.22
C MET A 300 -15.02 14.38 -19.02
N ASP A 301 -14.70 13.57 -20.03
CA ASP A 301 -13.55 12.68 -20.04
C ASP A 301 -13.05 12.46 -21.48
N GLU A 302 -11.77 12.18 -21.62
CA GLU A 302 -11.08 11.98 -22.90
C GLU A 302 -9.98 10.95 -22.71
N ARG A 303 -9.92 9.96 -23.61
CA ARG A 303 -8.90 8.91 -23.60
C ARG A 303 -8.38 8.66 -25.00
N THR A 304 -7.06 8.70 -25.16
CA THR A 304 -6.43 8.30 -26.44
C THR A 304 -6.67 6.80 -26.73
N GLY A 305 -6.72 5.97 -25.68
CA GLY A 305 -7.06 4.55 -25.72
C GLY A 305 -6.63 3.84 -24.42
N PHE A 306 -7.00 2.56 -24.27
CA PHE A 306 -6.71 1.76 -23.05
C PHE A 306 -5.51 0.82 -23.19
N GLY A 307 -4.55 1.18 -24.04
CA GLY A 307 -3.36 0.39 -24.33
C GLY A 307 -3.24 0.00 -25.82
N PRO A 308 -2.15 -0.69 -26.20
CA PRO A 308 -1.88 -1.05 -27.59
C PRO A 308 -2.84 -2.13 -28.12
N GLN A 309 -3.40 -2.97 -27.24
CA GLN A 309 -4.28 -4.08 -27.63
C GLN A 309 -5.77 -3.68 -27.76
N SER A 310 -6.16 -2.51 -27.26
CA SER A 310 -7.55 -2.06 -27.36
C SER A 310 -7.89 -1.59 -28.78
N ASN A 311 -9.07 -1.97 -29.26
CA ASN A 311 -9.65 -1.53 -30.52
C ASN A 311 -10.28 -0.14 -30.40
N PHE A 312 -10.59 0.30 -29.18
CA PHE A 312 -11.11 1.64 -28.89
C PHE A 312 -9.99 2.69 -28.90
N ARG A 313 -10.17 3.76 -29.68
CA ARG A 313 -9.25 4.90 -29.79
C ARG A 313 -10.00 6.22 -29.80
N ASP A 314 -9.29 7.29 -29.42
CA ASP A 314 -9.77 8.68 -29.51
C ASP A 314 -11.15 8.88 -28.85
N LEU A 315 -11.30 8.29 -27.66
CA LEU A 315 -12.55 8.28 -26.91
C LEU A 315 -12.80 9.64 -26.27
N LEU A 316 -14.05 10.11 -26.36
CA LEU A 316 -14.46 11.39 -25.83
C LEU A 316 -15.88 11.32 -25.27
N ILE A 317 -16.07 11.83 -24.06
CA ILE A 317 -17.38 12.15 -23.48
C ILE A 317 -17.57 13.66 -23.48
N THR A 318 -18.54 14.13 -24.26
CA THR A 318 -18.92 15.56 -24.26
C THR A 318 -20.41 15.71 -24.48
N SER A 319 -21.03 16.63 -23.73
CA SER A 319 -22.43 17.03 -23.94
C SER A 319 -23.43 15.85 -23.96
N GLY A 320 -23.21 14.81 -23.13
CA GLY A 320 -24.06 13.63 -23.06
C GLY A 320 -23.93 12.68 -24.27
N GLN A 321 -22.84 12.78 -25.02
CA GLN A 321 -22.46 11.85 -26.09
C GLN A 321 -21.13 11.19 -25.74
N ILE A 322 -21.04 9.89 -26.00
CA ILE A 322 -19.79 9.15 -26.06
C ILE A 322 -19.44 8.92 -27.53
N SER A 323 -18.20 9.20 -27.90
CA SER A 323 -17.72 9.07 -29.28
C SER A 323 -16.28 8.61 -29.31
N GLY A 324 -15.85 8.10 -30.46
CA GLY A 324 -14.47 7.69 -30.70
C GLY A 324 -14.39 6.82 -31.94
N THR A 325 -13.35 6.00 -32.01
CA THR A 325 -13.22 4.98 -33.06
C THR A 325 -13.06 3.59 -32.46
N TYR A 326 -13.59 2.59 -33.17
CA TYR A 326 -13.45 1.17 -32.88
C TYR A 326 -13.00 0.47 -34.15
N ASP A 327 -11.84 -0.18 -34.14
CA ASP A 327 -11.20 -0.73 -35.35
C ASP A 327 -11.08 0.30 -36.49
N GLY A 328 -10.78 1.56 -36.12
CA GLY A 328 -10.68 2.69 -37.04
C GLY A 328 -12.01 3.20 -37.62
N LYS A 329 -13.15 2.61 -37.24
CA LYS A 329 -14.49 3.09 -37.63
C LYS A 329 -15.04 4.03 -36.56
N PRO A 330 -15.53 5.22 -36.92
CA PRO A 330 -16.09 6.14 -35.95
C PRO A 330 -17.42 5.64 -35.39
N PHE A 331 -17.64 5.87 -34.10
CA PHE A 331 -18.94 5.67 -33.46
C PHE A 331 -19.32 6.91 -32.62
N SER A 332 -20.62 7.10 -32.41
CA SER A 332 -21.15 8.10 -31.48
C SER A 332 -22.50 7.62 -30.96
N ALA A 333 -22.74 7.79 -29.66
CA ALA A 333 -24.02 7.46 -29.06
C ALA A 333 -24.33 8.38 -27.86
N PRO A 334 -25.62 8.59 -27.54
CA PRO A 334 -26.01 9.19 -26.28
C PRO A 334 -25.48 8.38 -25.09
N THR A 335 -25.04 9.06 -24.04
CA THR A 335 -24.61 8.43 -22.79
C THR A 335 -24.98 9.29 -21.58
N THR A 336 -25.17 8.64 -20.44
CA THR A 336 -25.20 9.28 -19.11
C THR A 336 -23.86 9.16 -18.40
N ALA A 337 -22.88 8.47 -19.01
CA ALA A 337 -21.55 8.35 -18.46
C ALA A 337 -20.82 9.70 -18.45
N THR A 338 -19.98 9.87 -17.44
CA THR A 338 -19.13 11.05 -17.24
C THR A 338 -17.65 10.68 -17.18
N LYS A 339 -17.35 9.37 -17.08
CA LYS A 339 -15.99 8.83 -16.94
C LYS A 339 -15.83 7.56 -17.78
N LEU A 340 -14.67 7.43 -18.41
CA LEU A 340 -14.19 6.27 -19.14
C LEU A 340 -13.25 5.48 -18.23
N LEU A 341 -13.55 4.20 -18.00
CA LEU A 341 -12.83 3.40 -17.01
C LEU A 341 -11.83 2.42 -17.61
N GLY A 342 -12.19 1.78 -18.71
CA GLY A 342 -11.39 0.70 -19.29
C GLY A 342 -12.15 -0.05 -20.36
N THR A 343 -11.60 -1.20 -20.75
CA THR A 343 -12.29 -2.17 -21.59
C THR A 343 -12.33 -3.53 -20.92
N MET A 344 -13.25 -4.37 -21.37
CA MET A 344 -13.39 -5.74 -20.90
C MET A 344 -13.76 -6.65 -22.07
N ARG A 345 -13.31 -7.89 -22.05
CA ARG A 345 -13.69 -8.92 -23.03
C ARG A 345 -15.04 -9.52 -22.66
N LEU A 346 -15.97 -9.51 -23.61
CA LEU A 346 -17.34 -9.99 -23.42
C LEU A 346 -17.46 -11.49 -23.78
N PRO A 347 -18.52 -12.19 -23.33
CA PRO A 347 -18.73 -13.62 -23.61
C PRO A 347 -18.78 -13.99 -25.11
N ASP A 348 -19.07 -13.03 -25.97
CA ASP A 348 -19.09 -13.21 -27.43
C ASP A 348 -17.73 -12.91 -28.11
N GLY A 349 -16.69 -12.66 -27.30
CA GLY A 349 -15.32 -12.35 -27.73
C GLY A 349 -15.10 -10.89 -28.16
N ARG A 350 -16.12 -10.04 -28.15
CA ARG A 350 -15.95 -8.60 -28.45
C ARG A 350 -15.33 -7.86 -27.29
N GLU A 351 -14.70 -6.72 -27.59
CA GLU A 351 -14.27 -5.77 -26.59
C GLU A 351 -15.43 -4.83 -26.23
N GLY A 352 -15.76 -4.76 -24.94
CA GLY A 352 -16.71 -3.84 -24.35
C GLY A 352 -16.02 -2.64 -23.72
N LEU A 353 -16.57 -1.45 -23.90
CA LEU A 353 -16.11 -0.20 -23.30
C LEU A 353 -16.82 0.03 -21.97
N LEU A 354 -16.04 0.06 -20.88
CA LEU A 354 -16.55 0.31 -19.53
C LEU A 354 -16.59 1.82 -19.26
N ALA A 355 -17.77 2.33 -18.92
CA ALA A 355 -18.00 3.75 -18.64
C ALA A 355 -18.92 3.94 -17.42
N GLN A 356 -18.71 5.03 -16.68
CA GLN A 356 -19.40 5.30 -15.42
C GLN A 356 -20.12 6.65 -15.46
N GLY A 357 -21.39 6.65 -15.07
CA GLY A 357 -22.24 7.80 -14.80
C GLY A 357 -23.09 7.55 -13.56
N GLU A 358 -24.41 7.77 -13.69
CA GLU A 358 -25.38 7.35 -12.66
C GLU A 358 -25.44 5.82 -12.51
N GLN A 359 -25.03 5.10 -13.55
CA GLN A 359 -24.85 3.65 -13.60
C GLN A 359 -23.48 3.33 -14.19
N LEU A 360 -23.00 2.12 -13.96
CA LEU A 360 -21.88 1.56 -14.71
C LEU A 360 -22.44 0.87 -15.95
N SER A 361 -21.91 1.23 -17.12
CA SER A 361 -22.35 0.72 -18.41
C SER A 361 -21.19 0.06 -19.14
N VAL A 362 -21.46 -1.09 -19.75
CA VAL A 362 -20.56 -1.75 -20.69
C VAL A 362 -21.15 -1.58 -22.08
N TYR A 363 -20.49 -0.81 -22.93
CA TYR A 363 -20.92 -0.55 -24.29
C TYR A 363 -20.20 -1.48 -25.28
N ALA A 364 -20.94 -2.12 -26.17
CA ALA A 364 -20.39 -2.93 -27.24
C ALA A 364 -20.71 -2.29 -28.60
N VAL A 365 -19.72 -2.25 -29.50
CA VAL A 365 -19.94 -1.84 -30.89
C VAL A 365 -20.59 -3.00 -31.64
N GLN A 366 -21.72 -2.71 -32.26
CA GLN A 366 -22.48 -3.66 -33.06
C GLN A 366 -21.90 -3.78 -34.48
N PRO A 367 -22.21 -4.86 -35.22
CA PRO A 367 -21.70 -5.06 -36.58
C PRO A 367 -22.04 -3.93 -37.56
N ASP A 368 -23.11 -3.19 -37.31
CA ASP A 368 -23.53 -2.02 -38.09
C ASP A 368 -22.79 -0.72 -37.72
N GLY A 369 -21.88 -0.78 -36.74
CA GLY A 369 -21.11 0.35 -36.23
C GLY A 369 -21.84 1.18 -35.16
N SER A 370 -23.06 0.81 -34.77
CA SER A 370 -23.77 1.45 -33.66
C SER A 370 -23.21 1.00 -32.31
N LEU A 371 -23.28 1.87 -31.30
CA LEU A 371 -22.91 1.53 -29.93
C LEU A 371 -24.16 1.12 -29.16
N ALA A 372 -24.15 -0.05 -28.53
CA ALA A 372 -25.24 -0.53 -27.69
C ALA A 372 -24.76 -0.79 -26.27
N GLU A 373 -25.59 -0.50 -25.27
CA GLU A 373 -25.35 -0.91 -23.89
C GLU A 373 -25.62 -2.41 -23.77
N ALA A 374 -24.57 -3.19 -23.49
CA ALA A 374 -24.63 -4.64 -23.38
C ALA A 374 -24.89 -5.08 -21.93
N TYR A 375 -24.29 -4.39 -20.97
CA TYR A 375 -24.42 -4.69 -19.54
C TYR A 375 -24.53 -3.40 -18.72
N THR A 376 -25.28 -3.48 -17.62
CA THR A 376 -25.52 -2.34 -16.74
C THR A 376 -25.49 -2.75 -15.27
N LEU A 377 -24.79 -1.98 -14.43
CA LEU A 377 -24.87 -2.06 -12.97
C LEU A 377 -25.37 -0.75 -12.39
N THR A 378 -26.44 -0.84 -11.59
CA THR A 378 -27.08 0.30 -10.95
C THR A 378 -26.64 0.47 -9.50
N THR A 379 -26.86 1.66 -8.94
CA THR A 379 -26.61 1.97 -7.52
C THR A 379 -27.39 1.09 -6.53
N LYS A 380 -28.44 0.39 -7.00
CA LYS A 380 -29.21 -0.57 -6.19
C LYS A 380 -28.51 -1.93 -6.06
N GLN A 381 -27.60 -2.25 -6.98
CA GLN A 381 -26.88 -3.52 -7.02
C GLN A 381 -25.50 -3.38 -6.40
N VAL A 382 -24.81 -2.26 -6.67
CA VAL A 382 -23.45 -1.98 -6.17
C VAL A 382 -23.30 -0.50 -5.83
N SER A 383 -22.45 -0.18 -4.85
CA SER A 383 -22.12 1.21 -4.53
C SER A 383 -21.17 1.77 -5.59
N LEU A 384 -21.65 2.63 -6.50
CA LEU A 384 -20.82 3.11 -7.61
C LEU A 384 -19.85 4.24 -7.23
N ALA A 385 -20.21 5.09 -6.26
CA ALA A 385 -19.47 6.31 -5.97
C ALA A 385 -18.05 6.07 -5.42
N ASN A 386 -17.87 4.99 -4.64
CA ASN A 386 -16.62 4.72 -3.93
C ASN A 386 -15.94 3.42 -4.37
N SER A 387 -16.46 2.77 -5.43
CA SER A 387 -15.91 1.51 -5.93
C SER A 387 -14.94 1.75 -7.06
N GLU A 388 -13.89 0.93 -7.09
CA GLU A 388 -13.07 0.72 -8.28
C GLU A 388 -13.57 -0.51 -9.02
N PHE A 389 -13.38 -0.51 -10.33
CA PHE A 389 -13.82 -1.57 -11.23
C PHE A 389 -12.61 -2.09 -11.97
N ILE A 390 -12.31 -3.38 -11.80
CA ILE A 390 -11.14 -4.03 -12.40
C ILE A 390 -11.66 -5.18 -13.26
N PRO A 391 -11.69 -5.01 -14.59
CA PRO A 391 -11.95 -6.12 -15.51
C PRO A 391 -10.79 -7.12 -15.48
N ALA A 392 -11.10 -8.40 -15.41
CA ALA A 392 -10.10 -9.48 -15.40
C ALA A 392 -10.73 -10.84 -15.70
N ASP A 393 -10.10 -11.60 -16.59
CA ASP A 393 -10.35 -13.04 -16.81
C ASP A 393 -9.75 -13.86 -15.66
N ILE A 394 -10.53 -14.06 -14.59
CA ILE A 394 -10.06 -14.70 -13.35
C ILE A 394 -10.22 -16.22 -13.35
N ASP A 395 -11.03 -16.77 -14.26
CA ASP A 395 -11.26 -18.22 -14.39
C ASP A 395 -10.71 -18.83 -15.69
N HIS A 396 -10.06 -18.00 -16.52
CA HIS A 396 -9.33 -18.35 -17.73
C HIS A 396 -10.22 -18.87 -18.87
N ASP A 397 -11.47 -18.40 -18.95
CA ASP A 397 -12.42 -18.77 -19.99
C ASP A 397 -12.37 -17.85 -21.23
N ASN A 398 -11.51 -16.81 -21.23
CA ASN A 398 -11.45 -15.73 -22.21
C ASN A 398 -12.66 -14.78 -22.18
N THR A 399 -13.34 -14.65 -21.06
CA THR A 399 -14.30 -13.60 -20.73
C THR A 399 -13.73 -12.86 -19.54
N ASP A 400 -13.87 -11.54 -19.50
CA ASP A 400 -13.48 -10.80 -18.30
C ASP A 400 -14.63 -10.77 -17.29
N GLU A 401 -14.37 -11.18 -16.07
CA GLU A 401 -15.16 -10.83 -14.91
C GLU A 401 -14.91 -9.37 -14.52
N LEU A 402 -15.83 -8.82 -13.74
CA LEU A 402 -15.71 -7.49 -13.16
C LEU A 402 -15.53 -7.60 -11.64
N LEU A 403 -14.32 -7.27 -11.17
CA LEU A 403 -14.03 -7.13 -9.75
C LEU A 403 -14.48 -5.74 -9.31
N VAL A 404 -15.47 -5.69 -8.44
CA VAL A 404 -16.02 -4.46 -7.86
C VAL A 404 -15.42 -4.26 -6.47
N ALA A 405 -14.50 -3.32 -6.35
CA ALA A 405 -13.79 -2.99 -5.12
C ALA A 405 -14.62 -2.05 -4.21
N GLY A 406 -15.83 -2.49 -3.88
CA GLY A 406 -16.80 -1.74 -3.08
C GLY A 406 -17.00 -2.29 -1.67
N THR A 407 -18.04 -1.80 -0.99
CA THR A 407 -18.52 -2.36 0.27
C THR A 407 -19.99 -2.78 0.13
N PRO A 408 -20.29 -4.09 0.07
CA PRO A 408 -19.34 -5.20 -0.04
C PRO A 408 -18.63 -5.23 -1.41
N SER A 409 -17.56 -6.01 -1.51
CA SER A 409 -16.84 -6.27 -2.76
C SER A 409 -17.44 -7.47 -3.49
N TYR A 410 -17.43 -7.45 -4.82
CA TYR A 410 -18.02 -8.49 -5.66
C TYR A 410 -17.10 -8.93 -6.79
N ILE A 411 -17.23 -10.19 -7.19
CA ILE A 411 -16.78 -10.69 -8.49
C ILE A 411 -18.02 -10.97 -9.32
N LEU A 412 -18.16 -10.28 -10.45
CA LEU A 412 -19.34 -10.33 -11.30
C LEU A 412 -18.98 -10.88 -12.68
N GLU A 413 -19.65 -11.95 -13.08
CA GLU A 413 -19.53 -12.56 -14.40
C GLU A 413 -20.65 -12.07 -15.32
N PRO A 414 -20.36 -11.58 -16.53
CA PRO A 414 -21.37 -11.16 -17.50
C PRO A 414 -22.10 -12.37 -18.10
N LYS A 415 -23.44 -12.33 -18.10
CA LYS A 415 -24.27 -13.40 -18.68
C LYS A 415 -24.70 -13.12 -20.12
N ALA A 416 -25.02 -14.16 -20.86
CA ALA A 416 -25.53 -14.03 -22.24
C ALA A 416 -26.88 -13.27 -22.34
N ASP A 417 -27.63 -13.16 -21.24
CA ASP A 417 -28.90 -12.43 -21.16
C ASP A 417 -28.74 -10.92 -20.87
N GLY A 418 -27.50 -10.43 -20.79
CA GLY A 418 -27.18 -9.04 -20.42
C GLY A 418 -27.18 -8.78 -18.91
N GLY A 419 -27.41 -9.82 -18.09
CA GLY A 419 -27.33 -9.76 -16.64
C GLY A 419 -25.92 -10.00 -16.09
N TRP A 420 -25.81 -9.93 -14.77
CA TRP A 420 -24.58 -10.24 -14.02
C TRP A 420 -24.82 -11.41 -13.07
N GLN A 421 -23.90 -12.35 -13.02
CA GLN A 421 -23.82 -13.40 -12.01
C GLN A 421 -22.81 -13.02 -10.94
N ILE A 422 -23.21 -13.13 -9.68
CA ILE A 422 -22.27 -12.97 -8.56
C ILE A 422 -21.54 -14.30 -8.38
N LEU A 423 -20.25 -14.34 -8.71
CA LEU A 423 -19.38 -15.48 -8.47
C LEU A 423 -18.89 -15.52 -7.02
N TRP A 424 -18.57 -14.34 -6.48
CA TRP A 424 -18.12 -14.18 -5.10
C TRP A 424 -18.55 -12.83 -4.55
N ALA A 425 -18.80 -12.77 -3.25
CA ALA A 425 -19.05 -11.53 -2.53
C ALA A 425 -18.36 -11.56 -1.16
N SER A 426 -17.82 -10.42 -0.75
CA SER A 426 -17.40 -10.24 0.65
C SER A 426 -18.62 -10.21 1.57
N ALA A 427 -18.40 -10.33 2.88
CA ALA A 427 -19.48 -10.18 3.85
C ALA A 427 -20.17 -8.81 3.70
N GLU A 428 -21.47 -8.78 3.96
CA GLU A 428 -22.26 -7.54 3.93
C GLU A 428 -21.65 -6.50 4.89
N GLY A 429 -21.41 -5.29 4.39
CA GLY A 429 -20.78 -4.23 5.17
C GLY A 429 -19.28 -4.44 5.47
N ASP A 430 -18.60 -5.37 4.79
CA ASP A 430 -17.15 -5.56 4.99
C ASP A 430 -16.36 -4.40 4.36
N GLU A 431 -16.11 -3.37 5.16
CA GLU A 431 -15.29 -2.22 4.77
C GLU A 431 -13.81 -2.58 4.63
N SER A 432 -13.37 -3.78 5.05
CA SER A 432 -11.94 -4.11 5.07
C SER A 432 -11.45 -4.82 3.83
N PHE A 433 -12.32 -5.61 3.18
CA PHE A 433 -11.96 -6.30 1.95
C PHE A 433 -12.12 -5.35 0.76
N ARG A 434 -11.07 -5.19 -0.05
CA ARG A 434 -11.12 -4.35 -1.26
C ARG A 434 -10.12 -4.85 -2.29
N PHE A 435 -10.57 -5.14 -3.51
CA PHE A 435 -9.68 -5.43 -4.63
C PHE A 435 -8.76 -4.23 -4.91
N SER A 436 -7.58 -4.50 -5.46
CA SER A 436 -6.61 -3.47 -5.80
C SER A 436 -5.98 -3.69 -7.17
N ASN A 437 -5.77 -4.95 -7.57
CA ASN A 437 -5.22 -5.26 -8.89
C ASN A 437 -5.49 -6.72 -9.30
N PHE A 438 -5.23 -7.06 -10.56
CA PHE A 438 -5.17 -8.43 -11.08
C PHE A 438 -3.98 -8.54 -12.04
N ALA A 439 -2.92 -9.22 -11.63
CA ALA A 439 -1.66 -9.26 -12.37
C ALA A 439 -0.81 -10.48 -11.98
N MET A 440 0.15 -10.85 -12.83
CA MET A 440 1.22 -11.78 -12.43
C MET A 440 2.13 -11.07 -11.42
N VAL A 441 2.53 -11.77 -10.35
CA VAL A 441 3.43 -11.23 -9.33
C VAL A 441 4.73 -12.04 -9.32
N GLY A 442 5.86 -11.33 -9.30
CA GLY A 442 7.18 -11.91 -9.39
C GLY A 442 7.34 -12.78 -10.64
N HIS A 443 7.75 -14.04 -10.46
CA HIS A 443 7.99 -14.98 -11.56
C HIS A 443 6.83 -15.95 -11.79
N ASP A 444 5.68 -15.73 -11.15
CA ASP A 444 4.50 -16.57 -11.33
C ASP A 444 3.97 -16.48 -12.77
N THR A 445 3.49 -17.62 -13.29
CA THR A 445 3.01 -17.74 -14.67
C THR A 445 1.52 -17.43 -14.84
N GLU A 446 0.79 -17.34 -13.73
CA GLU A 446 -0.64 -17.07 -13.70
C GLU A 446 -0.88 -15.75 -12.97
N PRO A 447 -1.78 -14.89 -13.46
CA PRO A 447 -2.18 -13.71 -12.72
C PRO A 447 -2.97 -14.10 -11.46
N GLU A 448 -2.83 -13.29 -10.42
CA GLU A 448 -3.55 -13.44 -9.16
C GLU A 448 -4.32 -12.16 -8.81
N ILE A 449 -5.38 -12.33 -8.02
CA ILE A 449 -6.17 -11.23 -7.49
C ILE A 449 -5.42 -10.62 -6.32
N ILE A 450 -5.08 -9.34 -6.41
CA ILE A 450 -4.44 -8.61 -5.34
C ILE A 450 -5.50 -7.79 -4.64
N ALA A 451 -5.68 -8.05 -3.34
CA ALA A 451 -6.67 -7.38 -2.53
C ALA A 451 -6.11 -7.02 -1.15
N LYS A 452 -6.75 -6.03 -0.55
CA LYS A 452 -6.58 -5.68 0.85
C LYS A 452 -7.61 -6.49 1.64
N ALA A 453 -7.17 -7.23 2.65
CA ALA A 453 -8.02 -8.06 3.49
C ALA A 453 -7.77 -7.78 4.97
N LYS A 454 -8.82 -7.88 5.80
CA LYS A 454 -8.65 -7.81 7.26
C LYS A 454 -8.00 -9.06 7.82
N SER A 455 -7.53 -8.91 9.05
CA SER A 455 -7.25 -10.02 9.96
C SER A 455 -8.43 -10.99 10.06
N TRP A 456 -8.12 -12.26 10.26
CA TRP A 456 -9.11 -13.34 10.40
C TRP A 456 -10.06 -13.14 11.59
N VAL A 457 -9.59 -12.49 12.67
CA VAL A 457 -10.33 -12.42 13.95
C VAL A 457 -10.50 -10.98 14.45
N SER A 458 -9.56 -10.09 14.12
CA SER A 458 -9.55 -8.75 14.66
C SER A 458 -10.72 -7.92 14.14
N SER A 459 -11.36 -7.16 15.03
CA SER A 459 -12.33 -6.13 14.64
C SER A 459 -11.66 -4.82 14.20
N ASN A 460 -10.33 -4.75 14.23
CA ASN A 460 -9.60 -3.58 13.75
C ASN A 460 -9.65 -3.55 12.21
N PRO A 461 -10.09 -2.45 11.58
CA PRO A 461 -10.19 -2.33 10.12
C PRO A 461 -8.83 -2.23 9.40
N LEU A 462 -7.71 -2.54 10.07
CA LEU A 462 -6.41 -2.66 9.42
C LEU A 462 -6.48 -3.68 8.29
N ARG A 463 -6.09 -3.23 7.10
CA ARG A 463 -6.09 -4.03 5.88
C ARG A 463 -4.66 -4.41 5.51
N TYR A 464 -4.47 -5.68 5.17
CA TYR A 464 -3.20 -6.26 4.77
C TYR A 464 -3.27 -6.67 3.31
N VAL A 465 -2.22 -6.36 2.55
CA VAL A 465 -2.14 -6.78 1.15
C VAL A 465 -1.99 -8.29 1.08
N SER A 466 -2.81 -8.93 0.27
CA SER A 466 -2.84 -10.37 0.09
C SER A 466 -3.09 -10.71 -1.38
N GLY A 467 -2.47 -11.78 -1.85
CA GLY A 467 -2.75 -12.40 -3.14
C GLY A 467 -3.77 -13.52 -2.99
N PHE A 468 -4.67 -13.65 -3.97
CA PHE A 468 -5.73 -14.65 -3.99
C PHE A 468 -5.84 -15.31 -5.36
N ARG A 469 -6.13 -16.60 -5.36
CA ARG A 469 -6.62 -17.33 -6.52
C ARG A 469 -8.13 -17.51 -6.40
N TYR A 470 -8.85 -17.30 -7.49
CA TYR A 470 -10.26 -17.65 -7.56
C TYR A 470 -10.43 -19.15 -7.77
N THR A 471 -11.35 -19.75 -7.02
CA THR A 471 -11.74 -21.15 -7.14
C THR A 471 -13.27 -21.25 -7.03
N PRO A 472 -13.90 -22.36 -7.47
CA PRO A 472 -15.34 -22.57 -7.29
C PRO A 472 -15.81 -22.52 -5.83
N ASP A 473 -14.91 -22.79 -4.87
CA ASP A 473 -15.20 -22.73 -3.43
C ASP A 473 -14.99 -21.32 -2.84
N GLY A 474 -14.50 -20.37 -3.64
CA GLY A 474 -14.23 -18.98 -3.26
C GLY A 474 -12.77 -18.56 -3.47
N LEU A 475 -12.34 -17.53 -2.76
CA LEU A 475 -10.98 -17.00 -2.84
C LEU A 475 -10.01 -17.79 -1.95
N GLU A 476 -9.05 -18.48 -2.56
CA GLU A 476 -7.92 -19.12 -1.87
C GLU A 476 -6.78 -18.10 -1.71
N GLN A 477 -6.36 -17.84 -0.47
CA GLN A 477 -5.27 -16.90 -0.21
C GLN A 477 -3.90 -17.56 -0.49
N LEU A 478 -3.12 -16.95 -1.37
CA LEU A 478 -1.78 -17.41 -1.74
C LEU A 478 -0.72 -16.90 -0.78
N TRP A 479 -0.78 -15.60 -0.46
CA TRP A 479 0.16 -14.94 0.43
C TRP A 479 -0.48 -13.74 1.13
N ARG A 480 0.17 -13.26 2.19
CA ARG A 480 -0.25 -12.07 2.93
C ARG A 480 0.95 -11.31 3.47
N VAL A 481 0.91 -10.00 3.31
CA VAL A 481 1.89 -9.05 3.82
C VAL A 481 1.27 -8.22 4.93
N TYR A 482 1.80 -8.32 6.15
CA TYR A 482 1.27 -7.62 7.32
C TYR A 482 1.74 -6.16 7.41
N LEU A 483 1.56 -5.42 6.31
CA LEU A 483 1.76 -3.98 6.21
C LEU A 483 0.51 -3.30 5.64
N PRO A 484 0.11 -2.14 6.19
CA PRO A 484 -1.00 -1.36 5.67
C PRO A 484 -0.56 -0.55 4.45
N LEU A 485 -0.42 -1.23 3.31
CA LEU A 485 -0.01 -0.61 2.05
C LEU A 485 -1.23 -0.13 1.23
N LEU A 486 -1.03 0.95 0.47
CA LEU A 486 -2.00 1.65 -0.35
C LEU A 486 -1.49 1.82 -1.79
N ASN A 487 -2.39 2.16 -2.71
CA ASN A 487 -2.11 2.41 -4.14
C ASN A 487 -1.21 1.35 -4.77
N ILE A 488 -1.70 0.11 -4.74
CA ILE A 488 -0.92 -1.07 -5.13
C ILE A 488 -0.93 -1.18 -6.65
N GLN A 489 0.25 -1.11 -7.25
CA GLN A 489 0.48 -1.39 -8.66
C GLN A 489 1.43 -2.59 -8.79
N VAL A 490 1.34 -3.28 -9.93
CA VAL A 490 2.18 -4.44 -10.21
C VAL A 490 2.74 -4.35 -11.62
N GLY A 491 4.04 -4.54 -11.75
CA GLY A 491 4.73 -4.44 -13.03
C GLY A 491 6.24 -4.61 -12.95
N ASP A 492 6.85 -4.94 -14.08
CA ASP A 492 8.30 -5.09 -14.23
C ASP A 492 8.96 -3.71 -14.29
N VAL A 493 9.53 -3.27 -13.17
CA VAL A 493 10.14 -1.94 -13.04
C VAL A 493 11.65 -1.95 -13.23
N ASP A 494 12.30 -3.12 -13.22
CA ASP A 494 13.75 -3.23 -13.41
C ASP A 494 14.20 -3.90 -14.71
N GLY A 495 13.27 -4.52 -15.41
CA GLY A 495 13.44 -5.18 -16.71
C GLY A 495 13.90 -6.63 -16.61
N ASP A 496 13.75 -7.28 -15.45
CA ASP A 496 14.12 -8.68 -15.29
C ASP A 496 12.99 -9.68 -15.63
N LYS A 497 11.86 -9.17 -16.13
CA LYS A 497 10.64 -9.90 -16.52
C LYS A 497 9.89 -10.52 -15.36
N GLU A 498 10.21 -10.13 -14.13
CA GLU A 498 9.42 -10.43 -12.96
C GLU A 498 8.68 -9.16 -12.53
N ASN A 499 7.39 -9.28 -12.23
CA ASN A 499 6.62 -8.12 -11.82
C ASN A 499 6.83 -7.81 -10.33
N GLU A 500 7.27 -6.61 -9.99
CA GLU A 500 7.30 -6.14 -8.61
C GLU A 500 5.93 -5.61 -8.16
N ILE A 501 5.73 -5.60 -6.83
CA ILE A 501 4.63 -4.85 -6.21
C ILE A 501 5.13 -3.47 -5.81
N ILE A 502 4.47 -2.43 -6.30
CA ILE A 502 4.73 -1.03 -5.99
C ILE A 502 3.59 -0.52 -5.13
N ALA A 503 3.90 0.06 -3.98
CA ALA A 503 2.88 0.58 -3.08
C ALA A 503 3.38 1.77 -2.26
N THR A 504 2.44 2.47 -1.62
CA THR A 504 2.73 3.49 -0.60
C THR A 504 2.32 3.01 0.78
N SER A 505 2.95 3.56 1.81
CA SER A 505 2.40 3.48 3.17
C SER A 505 1.69 4.80 3.48
N TYR A 506 0.56 4.71 4.20
CA TYR A 506 -0.23 5.87 4.60
C TYR A 506 0.61 6.88 5.38
N ASP A 507 0.53 8.17 5.04
CA ASP A 507 1.18 9.29 5.72
C ASP A 507 2.73 9.28 5.68
N THR A 508 3.37 8.29 5.05
CA THR A 508 4.84 8.30 4.89
C THR A 508 5.29 9.02 3.62
N HIS A 509 4.41 9.12 2.61
CA HIS A 509 4.72 9.59 1.26
C HIS A 509 5.96 8.91 0.66
N ARG A 510 6.19 7.63 1.00
CA ARG A 510 7.26 6.81 0.45
C ARG A 510 6.70 5.74 -0.47
N LEU A 511 7.43 5.49 -1.54
CA LEU A 511 7.22 4.34 -2.42
C LEU A 511 8.00 3.15 -1.88
N LEU A 512 7.38 1.98 -1.91
CA LEU A 512 7.99 0.69 -1.63
C LEU A 512 7.89 -0.16 -2.89
N VAL A 513 9.03 -0.72 -3.32
CA VAL A 513 9.12 -1.72 -4.39
C VAL A 513 9.47 -3.05 -3.75
N LEU A 514 8.53 -3.99 -3.80
CA LEU A 514 8.63 -5.31 -3.21
C LEU A 514 8.86 -6.34 -4.31
N LYS A 515 9.92 -7.14 -4.15
CA LYS A 515 10.24 -8.24 -5.06
C LYS A 515 10.04 -9.59 -4.39
N GLN A 516 9.41 -10.51 -5.11
CA GLN A 516 9.11 -11.85 -4.63
C GLN A 516 10.40 -12.67 -4.43
N HIS A 517 10.37 -13.62 -3.50
CA HIS A 517 11.41 -14.63 -3.34
C HIS A 517 10.80 -16.01 -3.00
N ASP A 518 11.52 -17.08 -3.31
CA ASP A 518 11.06 -18.46 -3.05
C ASP A 518 11.44 -19.01 -1.68
N LEU A 519 12.07 -18.20 -0.84
CA LEU A 519 12.50 -18.67 0.47
C LEU A 519 11.27 -18.95 1.36
N PRO A 520 11.11 -20.18 1.88
CA PRO A 520 9.98 -20.53 2.75
C PRO A 520 10.24 -20.00 4.17
N VAL A 521 10.25 -18.69 4.33
CA VAL A 521 10.71 -18.00 5.53
C VAL A 521 9.87 -18.39 6.75
N LEU A 522 8.53 -18.33 6.68
CA LEU A 522 7.69 -18.75 7.80
C LEU A 522 7.89 -20.23 8.18
N PRO A 523 7.86 -21.21 7.25
CA PRO A 523 8.21 -22.60 7.57
C PRO A 523 9.59 -22.74 8.23
N MET A 524 10.62 -22.04 7.75
CA MET A 524 11.95 -22.07 8.36
C MET A 524 11.93 -21.52 9.79
N VAL A 525 11.23 -20.42 10.04
CA VAL A 525 11.10 -19.82 11.39
C VAL A 525 10.29 -20.72 12.32
N ILE A 526 9.23 -21.37 11.83
CA ILE A 526 8.45 -22.37 12.59
C ILE A 526 9.33 -23.56 12.97
N LEU A 527 10.10 -24.11 12.03
CA LEU A 527 11.03 -25.22 12.29
C LEU A 527 12.11 -24.82 13.30
N LEU A 528 12.66 -23.61 13.18
CA LEU A 528 13.60 -23.07 14.14
C LEU A 528 12.98 -22.98 15.54
N PHE A 529 11.76 -22.44 15.63
CA PHE A 529 11.04 -22.31 16.90
C PHE A 529 10.73 -23.67 17.55
N ALA A 530 10.13 -24.58 16.78
CA ALA A 530 9.81 -25.93 17.22
C ALA A 530 11.08 -26.71 17.60
N GLY A 531 12.15 -26.56 16.84
CA GLY A 531 13.46 -27.17 17.11
C GLY A 531 14.06 -26.67 18.43
N LEU A 532 13.98 -25.37 18.72
CA LEU A 532 14.44 -24.80 19.99
C LEU A 532 13.64 -25.33 21.19
N LEU A 533 12.30 -25.41 21.06
CA LEU A 533 11.45 -25.99 22.10
C LEU A 533 11.75 -27.48 22.31
N GLY A 534 11.84 -28.25 21.23
CA GLY A 534 12.14 -29.69 21.25
C GLY A 534 13.51 -29.99 21.86
N TYR A 535 14.54 -29.23 21.47
CA TYR A 535 15.87 -29.32 22.07
C TYR A 535 15.84 -29.02 23.58
N GLY A 536 15.12 -27.98 23.99
CA GLY A 536 14.95 -27.64 25.39
C GLY A 536 14.27 -28.75 26.19
N ILE A 537 13.22 -29.36 25.64
CA ILE A 537 12.52 -30.51 26.24
C ILE A 537 13.46 -31.71 26.37
N ALA A 538 14.16 -32.09 25.30
CA ALA A 538 15.11 -33.20 25.31
C ALA A 538 16.23 -32.99 26.34
N ARG A 539 16.79 -31.78 26.42
CA ARG A 539 17.82 -31.41 27.40
C ARG A 539 17.30 -31.46 28.84
N ARG A 540 16.01 -31.17 29.05
CA ARG A 540 15.37 -31.28 30.36
C ARG A 540 15.26 -32.74 30.82
N PHE A 541 14.90 -33.66 29.93
CA PHE A 541 14.72 -35.08 30.29
C PHE A 541 16.02 -35.90 30.27
N ARG A 542 16.98 -35.63 29.37
CA ARG A 542 18.23 -36.40 29.24
C ARG A 542 19.21 -36.24 30.41
N HIS A 543 19.01 -35.21 31.21
CA HIS A 543 19.86 -34.86 32.34
C HIS A 543 19.03 -34.57 33.60
N ALA A 544 17.81 -35.13 33.66
CA ALA A 544 16.98 -35.18 34.85
C ALA A 544 17.49 -36.24 35.83
#